data_AF-A0A2G9C667-F1
#
_entry.id   AF-A0A2G9C667-F1
#
_cell.length_a   1.000
_cell.length_b   1.000
_cell.length_c   1.000
_cell.angle_alpha   90.00
_cell.angle_beta   90.00
_cell.angle_gamma   90.00
#
_symmetry.space_group_name_H-M   'P 1'
#
loop_
_entity.id
_entity.type
_entity.pdbx_description
1 polymer ?
#
loop_
_entity_poly.entity_id
_entity_poly.type
_entity_poly.pdbx_seq_one_letter_code
_entity_poly.pdbx_strand_id
1 'polypeptide(L)'
;MNVVLYTEDFEPITVFDLPVNPDHIARYMGSHFRVPIVEPIRHQTPGYPMPAELEEYETLTIRLERLHWLRGQKKWVLIAEDEVLALKLRAAWLPGQQRQVNEYRRTIDLFAAALLREMQRGR
;
A
#
# COMPACT_ATOMS: atom_id res chain seq x y z
N MET A 1 7.75 -1.45 4.73
CA MET A 1 8.16 -0.06 5.01
C MET A 1 7.34 0.87 4.14
N ASN A 2 6.66 1.86 4.73
CA ASN A 2 5.82 2.77 3.96
C ASN A 2 6.68 3.80 3.22
N VAL A 3 6.51 3.86 1.91
CA VAL A 3 7.22 4.75 0.99
C VAL A 3 6.22 5.52 0.15
N VAL A 4 6.57 6.75 -0.23
CA VAL A 4 5.77 7.53 -1.17
C VAL A 4 6.23 7.17 -2.59
N LEU A 5 5.26 6.88 -3.45
CA LEU A 5 5.46 6.66 -4.87
C LEU A 5 5.21 7.98 -5.60
N TYR A 6 6.10 8.34 -6.52
CA TYR A 6 6.08 9.62 -7.23
C TYR A 6 5.87 9.43 -8.73
N THR A 7 5.41 10.50 -9.39
CA THR A 7 5.50 10.68 -10.84
C THR A 7 6.92 11.03 -11.27
N GLU A 8 7.18 11.11 -12.58
CA GLU A 8 8.46 11.58 -13.10
C GLU A 8 8.74 13.05 -12.74
N ASP A 9 7.68 13.86 -12.64
CA ASP A 9 7.72 15.27 -12.23
C ASP A 9 7.81 15.47 -10.70
N PHE A 10 8.04 14.37 -9.96
CA PHE A 10 8.18 14.38 -8.50
C PHE A 10 6.90 14.78 -7.74
N GLU A 11 5.74 14.55 -8.34
CA GLU A 11 4.44 14.69 -7.68
C GLU A 11 4.10 13.39 -6.92
N PRO A 12 3.64 13.46 -5.66
CA PRO A 12 3.31 12.27 -4.90
C PRO A 12 1.99 11.65 -5.40
N ILE A 13 2.02 10.36 -5.74
CA ILE A 13 0.86 9.60 -6.21
C ILE A 13 0.14 8.94 -5.01
N THR A 14 0.83 8.03 -4.33
CA THR A 14 0.26 7.25 -3.23
C THR A 14 1.35 6.76 -2.28
N VAL A 15 0.93 6.20 -1.15
CA VAL A 15 1.82 5.59 -0.16
C VAL A 15 1.69 4.08 -0.29
N PHE A 16 2.80 3.41 -0.46
CA PHE A 16 2.87 1.97 -0.67
C PHE A 16 3.71 1.32 0.43
N ASP A 17 3.30 0.14 0.89
CA ASP A 17 4.10 -0.66 1.82
C ASP A 17 5.11 -1.51 1.04
N LEU A 18 6.35 -1.06 1.01
CA LEU A 18 7.45 -1.76 0.38
C LEU A 18 7.99 -2.85 1.33
N PRO A 19 7.85 -4.15 0.98
CA PRO A 19 8.22 -5.23 1.90
C PRO A 19 9.73 -5.37 2.08
N VAL A 20 10.52 -4.88 1.13
CA VAL A 20 11.98 -5.05 1.09
C VAL A 20 12.67 -3.69 1.08
N ASN A 21 13.83 -3.57 1.74
CA ASN A 21 14.60 -2.34 1.73
C ASN A 21 15.02 -1.98 0.28
N PRO A 22 14.83 -0.72 -0.18
CA PRO A 22 15.27 -0.25 -1.49
C PRO A 22 16.73 -0.58 -1.83
N ASP A 23 17.65 -0.57 -0.86
CA ASP A 23 19.06 -0.94 -1.09
C ASP A 23 19.21 -2.41 -1.51
N HIS A 24 18.38 -3.30 -0.97
CA HIS A 24 18.37 -4.71 -1.37
C HIS A 24 17.76 -4.89 -2.75
N ILE A 25 16.67 -4.18 -3.06
CA ILE A 25 16.05 -4.21 -4.38
C ILE A 25 17.07 -3.75 -5.43
N ALA A 26 17.71 -2.59 -5.20
CA ALA A 26 18.74 -2.05 -6.08
C ALA A 26 19.90 -3.03 -6.32
N ARG A 27 20.32 -3.76 -5.28
CA ARG A 27 21.43 -4.71 -5.36
C ARG A 27 21.10 -5.98 -6.15
N TYR A 28 19.89 -6.53 -6.00
CA TYR A 28 19.53 -7.85 -6.52
C TYR A 28 18.62 -7.81 -7.75
N MET A 29 17.78 -6.78 -7.87
CA MET A 29 16.81 -6.61 -8.95
C MET A 29 17.17 -5.43 -9.89
N GLY A 30 18.19 -4.65 -9.52
CA GLY A 30 18.57 -3.44 -10.26
C GLY A 30 17.66 -2.26 -9.92
N SER A 31 17.60 -1.27 -10.81
CA SER A 31 16.84 -0.04 -10.59
C SER A 31 15.35 -0.18 -10.88
N HIS A 32 14.85 -1.31 -11.37
CA HIS A 32 13.44 -1.50 -11.68
C HIS A 32 12.92 -2.78 -11.05
N PHE A 33 11.70 -2.74 -10.53
CA PHE A 33 11.02 -3.92 -10.02
C PHE A 33 9.52 -3.84 -10.31
N ARG A 34 8.86 -5.00 -10.34
CA ARG A 34 7.43 -5.10 -10.64
C ARG A 34 6.64 -5.47 -9.39
N VAL A 35 5.49 -4.84 -9.23
CA VAL A 35 4.54 -5.08 -8.14
C VAL A 35 3.20 -5.48 -8.75
N PRO A 36 2.61 -6.62 -8.34
CA PRO A 36 1.29 -7.01 -8.82
C PRO A 36 0.21 -6.11 -8.22
N ILE A 37 -0.77 -5.74 -9.03
CA ILE A 37 -1.97 -5.03 -8.62
C ILE A 37 -3.07 -6.06 -8.38
N VAL A 38 -3.43 -6.20 -7.10
CA VAL A 38 -4.51 -7.09 -6.68
C VAL A 38 -5.82 -6.32 -6.80
N GLU A 39 -6.60 -6.59 -7.83
CA GLU A 39 -7.98 -6.09 -7.89
C GLU A 39 -8.83 -6.77 -6.80
N PRO A 40 -9.78 -6.05 -6.18
CA PRO A 40 -10.72 -6.67 -5.26
C PRO A 40 -11.52 -7.74 -6.01
N ILE A 41 -11.62 -8.93 -5.41
CA ILE A 41 -12.40 -10.06 -5.94
C ILE A 41 -13.81 -9.57 -6.24
N ARG A 42 -14.16 -9.49 -7.53
CA ARG A 42 -15.52 -9.16 -7.94
C ARG A 42 -16.39 -10.36 -7.57
N HIS A 43 -17.37 -10.17 -6.69
CA HIS A 43 -18.29 -11.23 -6.30
C HIS A 43 -18.90 -11.86 -7.54
N GLN A 44 -18.58 -13.12 -7.77
CA GLN A 44 -19.04 -13.89 -8.91
C GLN A 44 -20.53 -14.20 -8.75
N THR A 45 -21.30 -14.02 -9.82
CA THR A 45 -22.66 -14.55 -9.91
C THR A 45 -22.60 -16.07 -9.79
N PRO A 46 -23.32 -16.72 -8.86
CA PRO A 46 -23.29 -18.16 -8.70
C PRO A 46 -23.76 -18.85 -9.98
N GLY A 47 -22.94 -19.73 -10.57
CA GLY A 47 -23.33 -20.61 -11.68
C GLY A 47 -22.57 -20.47 -12.99
N TYR A 48 -21.58 -19.58 -13.11
CA TYR A 48 -20.73 -19.48 -14.30
C TYR A 48 -19.35 -20.12 -14.05
N PRO A 49 -19.00 -21.24 -14.72
CA PRO A 49 -17.66 -21.82 -14.61
C PRO A 49 -16.65 -20.91 -15.32
N MET A 50 -15.64 -20.44 -14.60
CA MET A 50 -14.52 -19.72 -15.20
C MET A 50 -13.65 -20.71 -15.97
N PRO A 51 -13.15 -20.38 -17.18
CA PRO A 51 -11.95 -21.05 -17.67
C PRO A 51 -10.85 -20.84 -16.64
N ALA A 52 -10.08 -21.89 -16.34
CA ALA A 52 -8.91 -21.85 -15.46
C ALA A 52 -7.74 -21.08 -16.12
N GLU A 53 -8.03 -19.93 -16.70
CA GLU A 53 -7.03 -18.96 -17.12
C GLU A 53 -6.50 -18.34 -15.85
N LEU A 54 -5.20 -18.56 -15.59
CA LEU A 54 -4.45 -17.88 -14.55
C LEU A 54 -4.86 -16.41 -14.56
N GLU A 55 -5.39 -15.89 -13.45
CA GLU A 55 -5.61 -14.46 -13.30
C GLU A 55 -4.26 -13.75 -13.52
N GLU A 56 -4.05 -13.22 -14.73
CA GLU A 56 -2.89 -12.40 -15.03
C GLU A 56 -3.09 -11.07 -14.31
N TYR A 57 -2.49 -10.94 -13.14
CA TYR A 57 -2.49 -9.67 -12.42
C TYR A 57 -1.78 -8.61 -13.26
N GLU A 58 -2.41 -7.44 -13.40
CA GLU A 58 -1.72 -6.25 -13.90
C GLU A 58 -0.48 -6.01 -13.01
N THR A 59 0.66 -5.68 -13.62
CA THR A 59 1.90 -5.44 -12.88
C THR A 59 2.38 -4.01 -13.12
N LEU A 60 2.61 -3.29 -12.02
CA LEU A 60 3.21 -1.96 -12.05
C LEU A 60 4.73 -2.07 -11.99
N THR A 61 5.42 -1.46 -12.94
CA THR A 61 6.87 -1.26 -12.84
C THR A 61 7.17 -0.01 -12.03
N ILE A 62 8.05 -0.15 -11.05
CA ILE A 62 8.54 0.94 -10.20
C ILE A 62 10.05 1.06 -10.41
N ARG A 63 10.49 2.29 -10.69
CA ARG A 63 11.89 2.68 -10.85
C ARG A 63 12.44 3.26 -9.55
N LEU A 64 13.62 2.82 -9.13
CA LEU A 64 14.39 3.35 -8.01
C LEU A 64 15.42 4.36 -8.52
N GLU A 65 15.34 5.57 -8.00
CA GLU A 65 16.31 6.64 -8.28
C GLU A 65 16.98 7.14 -7.01
N ARG A 66 18.23 7.59 -7.15
CA ARG A 66 18.98 8.23 -6.05
C ARG A 66 18.85 9.75 -6.15
N LEU A 67 18.13 10.35 -5.21
CA LEU A 67 18.05 11.79 -5.06
C LEU A 67 19.14 12.30 -4.12
N HIS A 68 19.86 13.34 -4.54
CA HIS A 68 20.76 14.09 -3.67
C HIS A 68 19.94 14.91 -2.67
N TRP A 69 20.25 14.73 -1.39
CA TRP A 69 19.55 15.31 -0.26
C TRP A 69 20.46 16.21 0.55
N LEU A 70 19.87 16.85 1.56
CA LEU A 70 20.57 17.74 2.49
C LEU A 70 21.85 17.09 3.03
N ARG A 71 22.91 17.90 3.12
CA ARG A 71 24.23 17.50 3.64
C ARG A 71 24.89 16.37 2.82
N GLY A 72 24.63 16.33 1.52
CA GLY A 72 25.26 15.35 0.60
C GLY A 72 24.74 13.92 0.75
N GLN A 73 23.69 13.71 1.55
CA GLN A 73 23.07 12.39 1.67
C GLN A 73 22.42 11.99 0.34
N LYS A 74 22.33 10.69 0.06
CA LYS A 74 21.53 10.17 -1.05
C LYS A 74 20.32 9.42 -0.48
N LYS A 75 19.13 9.74 -0.98
CA LYS A 75 17.88 9.06 -0.61
C LYS A 75 17.31 8.34 -1.82
N TRP A 76 16.61 7.24 -1.56
CA TRP A 76 15.87 6.56 -2.61
C TRP A 76 14.56 7.27 -2.87
N VAL A 77 14.24 7.42 -4.15
CA VAL A 77 12.95 7.88 -4.67
C VAL A 77 12.40 6.74 -5.52
N LEU A 78 11.11 6.46 -5.36
CA LEU A 78 10.42 5.45 -6.13
C LEU A 78 9.49 6.16 -7.10
N ILE A 79 9.66 5.87 -8.38
CA ILE A 79 8.93 6.50 -9.48
C ILE A 79 8.08 5.43 -10.17
N ALA A 80 6.79 5.70 -10.33
CA ALA A 80 5.90 4.83 -11.11
C ALA A 80 6.12 5.07 -12.60
N GLU A 81 6.25 4.00 -13.40
CA GLU A 81 6.26 4.13 -14.86
C GLU A 81 4.85 4.32 -15.44
N ASP A 82 3.83 3.88 -14.70
CA ASP A 82 2.43 4.07 -15.05
C ASP A 82 1.69 4.68 -13.85
N GLU A 83 1.40 5.98 -13.96
CA GLU A 83 0.77 6.76 -12.91
C GLU A 83 -0.68 6.33 -12.65
N VAL A 84 -1.41 5.96 -13.70
CA VAL A 84 -2.81 5.54 -13.61
C VAL A 84 -2.89 4.20 -12.90
N LEU A 85 -2.01 3.27 -13.28
CA LEU A 85 -1.93 1.97 -12.65
C LEU A 85 -1.46 2.07 -11.20
N ALA A 86 -0.54 2.99 -10.90
CA ALA A 86 -0.09 3.27 -9.54
C ALA A 86 -1.21 3.69 -8.58
N LEU A 87 -2.25 4.38 -9.07
CA LEU A 87 -3.43 4.72 -8.27
C LEU A 87 -4.25 3.49 -7.83
N LYS A 88 -4.16 2.38 -8.56
CA LYS A 88 -4.82 1.12 -8.20
C LYS A 88 -4.08 0.36 -7.09
N LEU A 89 -2.85 0.74 -6.75
CA LEU A 89 -2.13 0.09 -5.66
C LEU A 89 -2.89 0.23 -4.35
N ARG A 90 -2.87 -0.83 -3.55
CA ARG A 90 -3.38 -0.78 -2.18
C ARG A 90 -2.58 0.24 -1.37
N ALA A 91 -3.19 1.38 -1.08
CA ALA A 91 -2.57 2.42 -0.28
C ALA A 91 -2.27 1.91 1.14
N ALA A 92 -1.06 2.18 1.61
CA ALA A 92 -0.65 1.99 2.99
C ALA A 92 -0.75 3.33 3.75
N TRP A 93 -1.01 3.27 5.05
CA TRP A 93 -1.05 4.47 5.88
C TRP A 93 0.37 4.94 6.20
N LEU A 94 0.64 6.24 6.11
CA LEU A 94 1.88 6.77 6.69
C LEU A 94 1.89 6.55 8.21
N PRO A 95 3.07 6.43 8.86
CA PRO A 95 3.14 6.20 10.30
C PRO A 95 2.32 7.18 11.16
N GLY A 96 2.27 8.47 10.77
CA GLY A 96 1.43 9.47 11.43
C GLY A 96 -0.07 9.22 11.27
N GLN A 97 -0.51 8.80 10.08
CA GLN A 97 -1.90 8.43 9.82
C GLN A 97 -2.28 7.12 10.52
N GLN A 98 -1.37 6.14 10.52
CA GLN A 98 -1.56 4.86 11.21
C GLN A 98 -1.78 5.05 12.71
N ARG A 99 -1.09 6.02 13.33
CA ARG A 99 -1.30 6.36 14.75
C ARG A 99 -2.73 6.81 15.01
N GLN A 100 -3.26 7.74 14.21
CA GLN A 100 -4.64 8.21 14.35
C GLN A 100 -5.64 7.08 14.14
N VAL A 101 -5.44 6.23 13.13
CA VAL A 101 -6.28 5.04 12.89
C VAL A 101 -6.28 4.09 14.10
N ASN A 102 -5.12 3.86 14.72
CA ASN A 102 -5.01 3.02 15.90
C ASN A 102 -5.72 3.64 17.12
N GLU A 103 -5.66 4.97 17.29
CA GLU A 103 -6.38 5.69 18.35
C GLU A 103 -7.89 5.59 18.17
N TYR A 104 -8.40 5.73 16.94
CA TYR A 104 -9.81 5.52 16.63
C TYR A 104 -10.25 4.09 16.93
N ARG A 105 -9.48 3.08 16.53
CA ARG A 105 -9.78 1.67 16.83
C ARG A 105 -9.90 1.41 18.33
N ARG A 106 -8.93 1.88 19.12
CA ARG A 106 -8.97 1.75 20.59
C ARG A 106 -10.22 2.40 21.19
N THR A 107 -10.59 3.57 20.70
CA THR A 107 -11.79 4.29 21.14
C THR A 107 -13.07 3.50 20.84
N ILE A 108 -13.16 2.94 19.63
CA ILE A 108 -14.30 2.10 19.22
C ILE A 108 -14.39 0.86 20.09
N ASP A 109 -13.28 0.16 20.33
CA ASP A 109 -13.24 -1.05 21.16
C ASP A 109 -13.68 -0.74 22.61
N LEU A 110 -13.24 0.40 23.15
CA LEU A 110 -13.65 0.88 24.47
C LEU A 110 -15.16 1.15 24.54
N PHE A 111 -15.73 1.82 23.54
CA PHE A 111 -17.16 2.09 23.48
C PHE A 111 -17.98 0.82 23.30
N ALA A 112 -17.55 -0.10 22.43
CA ALA A 112 -18.19 -1.39 22.24
C ALA A 112 -18.20 -2.21 23.54
N ALA A 113 -17.08 -2.25 24.26
CA ALA A 113 -16.99 -2.92 25.56
C ALA A 113 -17.89 -2.26 26.63
N ALA A 114 -17.99 -0.93 26.64
CA ALA A 114 -18.88 -0.22 27.56
C ALA A 114 -20.36 -0.52 27.27
N LEU A 115 -20.76 -0.47 25.99
CA LEU A 115 -22.11 -0.83 25.54
C LEU A 115 -22.47 -2.26 25.95
N LEU A 116 -21.59 -3.23 25.70
CA LEU A 116 -21.82 -4.62 26.07
C LEU A 116 -22.02 -4.80 27.59
N ARG A 117 -21.25 -4.09 28.42
CA ARG A 117 -21.40 -4.13 29.88
C ARG A 117 -22.74 -3.58 30.35
N GLU A 118 -23.20 -2.47 29.77
CA GLU A 118 -24.50 -1.88 30.12
C GLU A 118 -25.67 -2.75 29.65
N MET A 119 -25.57 -3.36 28.47
CA MET A 119 -26.56 -4.34 28.00
C MET A 119 -26.64 -5.59 28.88
N GLN A 120 -25.52 -6.02 29.48
CA GLN A 120 -25.50 -7.15 30.41
C GLN A 120 -26.04 -6.80 31.81
N ARG A 121 -25.92 -5.53 32.23
CA ARG A 121 -26.50 -5.03 33.50
C ARG A 121 -27.99 -4.77 33.45
N GLY A 122 -28.54 -4.54 32.26
CA GLY A 122 -29.98 -4.31 32.03
C GLY A 122 -30.82 -5.60 31.90
N ARG A 123 -30.25 -6.78 32.18
CA ARG A 123 -30.94 -8.07 32.31
C ARG A 123 -30.90 -8.51 33.77
#